data_AF-A0A7C9B0X9-F1
#
_entry.id   AF-A0A7C9B0X9-F1
#
_cell.length_a   1.000
_cell.length_b   1.000
_cell.length_c   1.000
_cell.angle_alpha   90.00
_cell.angle_beta   90.00
_cell.angle_gamma   90.00
#
_symmetry.space_group_name_H-M   'P 1'
#
loop_
_entity.id
_entity.type
_entity.pdbx_description
1 polymer ?
#
loop_
_entity_poly.entity_id
_entity_poly.type
_entity_poly.pdbx_seq_one_letter_code
_entity_poly.pdbx_strand_id
1 'polypeptide(L)'
;EVDDKVNAVFRPFCETCDPYFSAGKKLVDDGYRGIEFPFEPVDGLDHTGPFQFVLEKVMRLEDYLRLIRSWSAYDRAKEEGVELLTEEVVEKFKAAWNSSGSGDVGGEK
;
A
#
# COMPACT_ATOMS: atom_id res chain seq x y z
N GLU A 1 -1.79 9.60 4.42
CA GLU A 1 -0.91 9.90 3.26
C GLU A 1 0.53 9.61 3.67
N VAL A 2 1.31 8.94 2.83
CA VAL A 2 2.74 8.73 3.09
C VAL A 2 3.51 9.93 2.53
N ASP A 3 4.67 10.27 3.09
CA ASP A 3 5.53 11.35 2.59
C ASP A 3 5.78 11.25 1.08
N ASP A 4 5.80 12.40 0.39
CA ASP A 4 5.92 12.48 -1.06
C ASP A 4 7.16 11.77 -1.63
N LYS A 5 8.28 11.80 -0.91
CA LYS A 5 9.52 11.15 -1.35
C LYS A 5 9.38 9.64 -1.27
N VAL A 6 8.75 9.14 -0.22
CA VAL A 6 8.45 7.72 -0.06
C VAL A 6 7.42 7.29 -1.11
N ASN A 7 6.40 8.12 -1.39
CA ASN A 7 5.43 7.87 -2.46
C ASN A 7 6.08 7.77 -3.83
N ALA A 8 7.10 8.59 -4.11
CA ALA A 8 7.83 8.55 -5.37
C ALA A 8 8.57 7.22 -5.61
N VAL A 9 8.97 6.51 -4.54
CA VAL A 9 9.52 5.15 -4.61
C VAL A 9 8.41 4.10 -4.60
N PHE A 10 7.36 4.32 -3.83
CA PHE A 10 6.25 3.38 -3.65
C PHE A 10 5.43 3.17 -4.94
N ARG A 11 5.13 4.23 -5.69
CA ARG A 11 4.29 4.10 -6.91
C ARG A 11 4.93 3.19 -7.98
N PRO A 12 6.19 3.41 -8.41
CA PRO A 12 6.83 2.50 -9.35
C PRO A 12 6.97 1.07 -8.78
N PHE A 13 7.22 0.94 -7.48
CA PHE A 13 7.26 -0.37 -6.84
C PHE A 13 5.91 -1.11 -6.94
N CYS A 14 4.78 -0.42 -6.75
CA CYS A 14 3.46 -1.01 -6.95
C CYS A 14 3.25 -1.54 -8.37
N GLU A 15 3.73 -0.84 -9.40
CA GLU A 15 3.66 -1.31 -10.79
C GLU A 15 4.44 -2.63 -10.99
N THR A 16 5.54 -2.84 -10.25
CA THR A 16 6.26 -4.13 -10.26
C THR A 16 5.48 -5.26 -9.59
N CYS A 17 4.55 -4.94 -8.69
CA CYS A 17 3.70 -5.91 -8.01
C CYS A 17 2.48 -6.31 -8.87
N ASP A 18 2.07 -5.48 -9.83
CA ASP A 18 0.87 -5.66 -10.66
C ASP A 18 0.71 -7.06 -11.29
N PRO A 19 1.77 -7.68 -11.86
CA PRO A 19 1.67 -9.01 -12.45
C PRO A 19 1.26 -10.12 -11.47
N TYR A 20 1.50 -9.89 -10.16
CA TYR A 20 1.32 -10.90 -9.11
C TYR A 20 0.00 -10.75 -8.34
N PHE A 21 -0.81 -9.74 -8.67
CA PHE A 21 -2.12 -9.62 -8.05
C PHE A 21 -3.18 -10.49 -8.73
N SER A 22 -4.22 -10.83 -7.98
CA SER A 22 -5.35 -11.62 -8.50
C SER A 22 -6.21 -10.79 -9.46
N ALA A 23 -6.94 -11.49 -10.35
CA ALA A 23 -7.82 -10.86 -11.33
C ALA A 23 -8.90 -9.93 -10.71
N GLY A 24 -9.26 -10.14 -9.45
CA GLY A 24 -10.22 -9.30 -8.72
C GLY A 24 -9.66 -7.94 -8.28
N LYS A 25 -8.35 -7.70 -8.39
CA LYS A 25 -7.73 -6.45 -7.93
C LYS A 25 -8.26 -5.20 -8.64
N LYS A 26 -8.67 -5.30 -9.91
CA LYS A 26 -9.22 -4.13 -10.64
C LYS A 26 -10.42 -3.49 -9.93
N LEU A 27 -11.29 -4.29 -9.32
CA LEU A 27 -12.42 -3.78 -8.53
C LEU A 27 -11.93 -3.10 -7.24
N VAL A 28 -10.90 -3.66 -6.60
CA VAL A 28 -10.30 -3.11 -5.37
C VAL A 28 -9.60 -1.77 -5.67
N ASP A 29 -8.85 -1.68 -6.77
CA ASP A 29 -8.12 -0.48 -7.19
C ASP A 29 -9.06 0.67 -7.56
N ASP A 30 -10.20 0.33 -8.16
CA ASP A 30 -11.28 1.29 -8.42
C ASP A 30 -12.05 1.68 -7.15
N GLY A 31 -11.69 1.14 -5.98
CA GLY A 31 -12.42 1.37 -4.73
C GLY A 31 -13.88 0.90 -4.82
N TYR A 32 -14.11 -0.16 -5.59
CA TYR A 32 -15.42 -0.75 -5.89
C TYR A 32 -16.42 0.20 -6.57
N ARG A 33 -16.00 1.31 -7.19
CA ARG A 33 -16.93 2.24 -7.85
C ARG A 33 -17.70 1.61 -9.01
N GLY A 34 -17.06 0.72 -9.77
CA GLY A 34 -17.67 0.02 -10.90
C GLY A 34 -18.36 -1.30 -10.56
N ILE A 35 -18.50 -1.69 -9.28
CA ILE A 35 -19.15 -2.96 -8.92
C ILE A 35 -20.67 -2.83 -9.04
N GLU A 36 -21.34 -3.89 -9.51
CA GLU A 36 -22.80 -4.00 -9.35
C GLU A 36 -23.12 -4.21 -7.86
N PHE A 37 -23.85 -3.27 -7.26
CA PHE A 37 -24.20 -3.29 -5.85
C PHE A 37 -25.73 -3.25 -5.68
N PRO A 38 -26.42 -4.40 -5.72
CA PRO A 38 -27.89 -4.49 -5.82
C PRO A 38 -28.57 -4.40 -4.44
N PHE A 39 -28.14 -3.46 -3.61
CA PHE A 39 -28.69 -3.21 -2.29
C PHE A 39 -29.21 -1.79 -2.19
N GLU A 40 -30.21 -1.58 -1.34
CA GLU A 40 -30.72 -0.25 -1.03
C GLU A 40 -29.76 0.54 -0.13
N PRO A 41 -29.78 1.88 -0.14
CA PRO A 41 -29.08 2.70 0.84
C PRO A 41 -29.45 2.31 2.28
N VAL A 42 -28.49 2.44 3.20
CA VAL A 42 -28.76 2.25 4.63
C VAL A 42 -29.63 3.39 5.17
N ASP A 43 -30.45 3.11 6.20
CA ASP A 43 -31.37 4.09 6.79
C ASP A 43 -30.69 5.43 7.09
N GLY A 44 -31.21 6.50 6.50
CA GLY A 44 -30.70 7.86 6.66
C GLY A 44 -29.63 8.29 5.65
N LEU A 45 -29.29 7.45 4.65
CA LEU A 45 -28.40 7.80 3.55
C LEU A 45 -29.13 7.76 2.20
N ASP A 46 -28.71 8.63 1.28
CA ASP A 46 -29.32 8.75 -0.06
C ASP A 46 -28.65 7.84 -1.12
N HIS A 47 -27.51 7.23 -0.79
CA HIS A 47 -26.75 6.35 -1.69
C HIS A 47 -25.98 5.27 -0.91
N THR A 48 -25.55 4.21 -1.60
CA THR A 48 -24.83 3.06 -1.03
C THR A 48 -23.31 3.22 -0.96
N GLY A 49 -22.81 4.45 -1.12
CA GLY A 49 -21.38 4.75 -1.18
C GLY A 49 -20.84 4.90 -2.62
N PRO A 50 -19.53 4.68 -2.83
CA PRO A 50 -18.53 4.43 -1.80
C PRO A 50 -18.33 5.65 -0.90
N PHE A 51 -18.10 5.41 0.39
CA PHE A 51 -17.76 6.45 1.37
C PHE A 51 -16.25 6.51 1.56
N GLN A 52 -15.70 7.72 1.57
CA GLN A 52 -14.27 7.91 1.73
C GLN A 52 -13.89 8.02 3.20
N PHE A 53 -13.00 7.12 3.63
CA PHE A 53 -12.35 7.17 4.94
C PHE A 53 -10.84 7.19 4.76
N VAL A 54 -10.14 7.76 5.73
CA VAL A 54 -8.67 7.79 5.75
C VAL A 54 -8.20 6.91 6.90
N LEU A 55 -7.29 5.99 6.60
CA LEU A 55 -6.55 5.24 7.61
C LEU A 55 -5.22 5.95 7.87
N GLU A 56 -5.00 6.38 9.11
CA GLU A 56 -3.75 7.00 9.55
C GLU A 56 -3.03 6.08 10.53
N LYS A 57 -1.74 5.83 10.27
CA LYS A 57 -0.90 5.04 11.17
C LYS A 57 0.55 5.49 11.06
N VAL A 58 1.14 5.82 12.20
CA VAL A 58 2.58 6.07 12.31
C VAL A 58 3.31 4.72 12.26
N MET A 59 4.30 4.61 11.39
CA MET A 59 5.11 3.40 11.21
C MET A 59 6.59 3.77 11.18
N ARG A 60 7.44 2.83 11.61
CA ARG A 60 8.87 2.85 11.26
C ARG A 60 9.06 2.23 9.88
N LEU A 61 10.21 2.47 9.26
CA LEU A 61 10.51 1.93 7.93
C LEU A 61 10.40 0.39 7.91
N GLU A 62 10.88 -0.29 8.95
CA GLU A 62 10.84 -1.75 9.04
C GLU A 62 9.41 -2.27 9.07
N ASP A 63 8.51 -1.56 9.76
CA ASP A 63 7.10 -1.92 9.87
C ASP A 63 6.36 -1.66 8.54
N TYR A 64 6.74 -0.60 7.83
CA TYR A 64 6.23 -0.31 6.49
C TYR A 64 6.67 -1.36 5.45
N LEU A 65 7.95 -1.74 5.45
CA LEU A 65 8.44 -2.82 4.59
C LEU A 65 7.80 -4.17 4.97
N ARG A 66 7.53 -4.41 6.26
CA ARG A 66 6.80 -5.61 6.71
C ARG A 66 5.36 -5.62 6.20
N LEU A 67 4.68 -4.47 6.18
CA LEU A 67 3.35 -4.34 5.60
C LEU A 67 3.36 -4.74 4.11
N ILE A 68 4.33 -4.22 3.34
CA ILE A 68 4.48 -4.60 1.91
C ILE A 68 4.68 -6.11 1.76
N ARG A 69 5.52 -6.72 2.60
CA ARG A 69 5.76 -8.18 2.57
C ARG A 69 4.53 -9.02 2.90
N SER A 70 3.53 -8.46 3.59
CA SER A 70 2.28 -9.16 3.89
C SER A 70 1.26 -9.14 2.75
N TRP A 71 1.57 -8.49 1.63
CA TRP A 71 0.68 -8.46 0.49
C TRP A 71 0.65 -9.82 -0.22
N SER A 72 -0.53 -10.25 -0.64
CA SER A 72 -0.69 -11.51 -1.40
C SER A 72 0.13 -11.52 -2.69
N ALA A 73 0.33 -10.36 -3.33
CA ALA A 73 1.19 -10.24 -4.51
C ALA A 73 2.67 -10.53 -4.19
N TYR A 74 3.12 -10.16 -3.00
CA TYR A 74 4.48 -10.42 -2.57
C TYR A 74 4.71 -11.92 -2.32
N ASP A 75 3.77 -12.58 -1.65
CA ASP A 75 3.81 -14.03 -1.47
C ASP A 75 3.80 -14.78 -2.81
N ARG A 76 2.91 -14.38 -3.74
CA ARG A 76 2.87 -14.99 -5.08
C ARG A 76 4.15 -14.77 -5.87
N ALA A 77 4.73 -13.57 -5.84
CA ALA A 77 6.01 -13.32 -6.51
C ALA A 77 7.11 -14.25 -5.97
N LYS A 78 7.12 -14.51 -4.66
CA LYS A 78 8.06 -15.45 -4.04
C LYS A 78 7.83 -16.90 -4.47
N GLU A 79 6.59 -17.34 -4.58
CA GLU A 79 6.26 -18.67 -5.12
C GLU A 79 6.77 -18.84 -6.56
N GLU A 80 6.78 -17.76 -7.34
CA GLU A 80 7.32 -17.70 -8.71
C GLU A 80 8.86 -17.45 -8.74
N GLY A 81 9.51 -17.40 -7.58
CA GLY A 81 10.97 -17.24 -7.45
C GLY A 81 11.48 -15.80 -7.58
N VAL A 82 10.59 -14.81 -7.49
CA VAL A 82 10.91 -13.39 -7.65
C VAL A 82 10.91 -12.69 -6.28
N GLU A 83 12.03 -12.04 -5.93
CA GLU A 83 12.13 -11.15 -4.77
C GLU A 83 11.85 -9.70 -5.21
N LEU A 84 10.67 -9.18 -4.86
CA LEU A 84 10.25 -7.82 -5.24
C LEU A 84 10.97 -6.73 -4.43
N LEU A 85 11.25 -6.97 -3.15
CA LEU A 85 11.99 -6.06 -2.30
C LEU A 85 13.48 -6.42 -2.33
N THR A 86 14.08 -6.27 -3.52
CA THR A 86 15.53 -6.43 -3.70
C THR A 86 16.30 -5.45 -2.81
N GLU A 87 17.58 -5.72 -2.59
CA GLU A 87 18.46 -4.82 -1.84
C GLU A 87 18.43 -3.40 -2.42
N GLU A 88 18.47 -3.26 -3.75
CA GLU A 88 18.37 -1.97 -4.43
C GLU A 88 17.06 -1.23 -4.12
N VAL A 89 15.91 -1.94 -4.16
CA VAL A 89 14.61 -1.35 -3.87
C VAL A 89 14.52 -0.93 -2.39
N VAL A 90 15.03 -1.75 -1.48
CA VAL A 90 15.08 -1.44 -0.04
C VAL A 90 15.95 -0.21 0.23
N GLU A 91 17.09 -0.08 -0.44
CA GLU A 91 17.95 1.12 -0.30
C GLU A 91 17.26 2.39 -0.83
N LYS A 92 16.49 2.30 -1.92
CA LYS A 92 15.68 3.44 -2.40
C LYS A 92 14.64 3.86 -1.35
N PHE A 93 13.95 2.90 -0.73
CA PHE A 93 13.02 3.20 0.36
C PHE A 93 13.71 3.83 1.57
N LYS A 94 14.88 3.32 2.00
CA LYS A 94 15.67 3.92 3.08
C LYS A 94 16.08 5.36 2.79
N ALA A 95 16.58 5.63 1.58
CA ALA A 95 16.99 6.97 1.18
C ALA A 95 15.80 7.95 1.17
N ALA A 96 14.65 7.51 0.65
CA ALA A 96 13.42 8.30 0.69
C ALA A 96 12.93 8.54 2.13
N TRP A 97 12.97 7.51 2.98
CA TRP A 97 12.53 7.58 4.37
C TRP A 97 13.38 8.52 5.21
N ASN A 98 14.71 8.45 5.09
CA ASN A 98 15.63 9.32 5.83
C ASN A 98 15.62 10.77 5.35
N SER A 99 15.21 11.00 4.10
CA SER A 99 15.07 12.35 3.54
C SER A 99 13.67 12.94 3.75
N SER A 100 12.67 12.12 4.06
CA SER A 100 11.45 12.56 4.71
C SER A 100 11.78 12.92 6.16
N GLY A 101 11.35 14.07 6.67
CA GLY A 101 11.71 14.55 8.01
C GLY A 101 11.23 13.68 9.19
N SER A 102 10.73 12.47 8.93
CA SER A 102 10.27 11.47 9.89
C SER A 102 11.42 10.59 10.41
N GLY A 103 12.57 11.21 10.68
CA GLY A 103 13.73 10.53 11.27
C GLY A 103 13.41 10.04 12.69
N ASP A 104 13.83 8.82 12.98
CA ASP A 104 13.80 8.13 14.28
C ASP A 104 13.65 9.05 15.50
N VAL A 105 12.50 8.96 16.18
CA VAL A 105 12.45 9.20 17.63
C VAL A 105 12.86 7.90 18.32
N GLY A 106 14.14 7.55 18.13
CA GLY A 106 14.83 6.47 18.81
C GLY A 106 15.86 7.05 19.77
N GLY A 107 15.39 7.59 20.88
CA GLY A 107 16.24 8.07 21.98
C GLY A 107 15.72 7.51 23.30
N GLU A 108 16.23 6.34 23.69
CA GLU A 108 16.25 5.94 25.10
C GLU A 108 16.95 7.03 25.92
N LYS A 109 16.29 7.43 27.01
CA LYS A 109 16.94 7.94 28.22
C LYS A 109 16.23 7.33 29.42
#